data_AF-A0A8V8TN43-F1
#
_entry.id   AF-A0A8V8TN43-F1
#
_cell.length_a   1.000
_cell.length_b   1.000
_cell.length_c   1.000
_cell.angle_alpha   90.00
_cell.angle_beta   90.00
_cell.angle_gamma   90.00
#
_symmetry.space_group_name_H-M   'P 1'
#
loop_
_entity.id
_entity.type
_entity.pdbx_description
1 polymer ?
#
loop_
_entity_poly.entity_id
_entity_poly.type
_entity_poly.pdbx_seq_one_letter_code
_entity_poly.pdbx_strand_id
1 'polypeptide(L)' 'MRQTLPCIYFWGGLLPFGMLCASSTTKCTVSHEVADCSHLKLTQVPDDLPTNITVLNLTHNQLRRLPAANFTRI' A
#
# COMPACT_ATOMS: atom_id res chain seq x y z
N MET A 1 5.65 -10.13 7.39
CA MET A 1 5.66 -11.08 6.26
C MET A 1 6.54 -10.49 5.17
N ARG A 2 7.74 -11.06 5.03
CA ARG A 2 8.87 -10.54 4.26
C ARG A 2 8.70 -10.99 2.81
N GLN A 3 8.25 -10.09 1.94
CA GLN A 3 8.22 -10.37 0.51
C GLN A 3 9.64 -10.17 -0.03
N THR A 4 10.36 -11.28 -0.15
CA THR A 4 11.57 -11.43 -0.93
C THR A 4 11.29 -11.04 -2.38
N LEU A 5 11.65 -9.82 -2.76
CA LEU A 5 11.75 -9.46 -4.18
C LEU A 5 12.84 -10.33 -4.83
N PRO A 6 12.61 -10.85 -6.05
CA PRO A 6 13.70 -11.27 -6.89
C PRO A 6 14.34 -9.98 -7.40
N CYS A 7 15.23 -9.36 -6.61
CA CYS A 7 16.31 -8.57 -7.18
C CYS A 7 17.21 -9.57 -7.91
N ILE A 8 16.75 -10.04 -9.07
CA ILE A 8 17.53 -10.87 -9.98
C ILE A 8 18.78 -10.05 -10.29
N TYR A 9 19.85 -10.44 -9.61
CA TYR A 9 21.21 -10.05 -9.89
C TYR A 9 21.51 -10.49 -11.32
N PHE A 10 21.21 -9.63 -12.29
CA PHE A 10 21.60 -9.85 -13.67
C PHE A 10 23.09 -9.53 -13.76
N TRP A 11 23.92 -10.48 -13.34
CA TRP A 11 25.37 -10.32 -13.34
C TRP A 11 25.89 -10.51 -14.77
N GLY A 12 25.65 -9.49 -15.59
CA GLY A 12 26.08 -9.39 -16.97
C GLY A 12 26.22 -7.93 -17.38
N GLY A 13 27.30 -7.30 -16.89
CA GLY A 13 28.00 -6.18 -17.54
C GLY A 13 27.25 -4.87 -17.83
N LEU A 14 27.80 -3.79 -17.29
CA LEU A 14 27.71 -2.40 -17.78
C LEU A 14 26.35 -1.70 -17.68
N LEU A 15 26.09 -1.06 -16.53
CA LEU A 15 25.51 0.28 -16.32
C LEU A 15 25.15 0.45 -14.83
N PRO A 16 25.43 1.59 -14.15
CA PRO A 16 24.80 1.91 -12.87
C PRO A 16 23.39 2.40 -13.16
N PHE A 17 22.55 1.54 -13.73
CA PHE A 17 21.17 1.87 -14.00
C PHE A 17 20.46 1.94 -12.65
N GLY A 18 20.16 3.17 -12.23
CA GLY A 18 19.51 3.46 -10.96
C GLY A 18 18.36 2.49 -10.71
N MET A 19 18.37 1.88 -9.53
CA MET A 19 17.33 0.98 -9.09
C MET A 19 16.00 1.74 -8.98
N LEU A 20 15.22 1.73 -10.06
CA LEU A 20 13.79 1.98 -9.99
C LEU A 20 13.14 0.70 -9.47
N CYS A 21 13.26 0.48 -8.16
CA CYS A 21 12.42 -0.48 -7.48
C CYS A 21 11.02 0.12 -7.37
N ALA A 22 10.22 -0.04 -8.42
CA ALA A 22 8.80 0.28 -8.37
C ALA A 22 8.09 -0.82 -7.56
N SER A 23 8.13 -0.70 -6.24
CA SER A 23 7.34 -1.53 -5.34
C SER A 23 5.87 -1.16 -5.50
N SER A 24 5.18 -1.75 -6.47
CA SER A 24 3.72 -1.63 -6.57
C SER A 24 3.09 -2.59 -5.57
N THR A 25 3.17 -2.22 -4.28
CA THR A 25 2.38 -2.88 -3.24
C THR A 25 0.93 -2.45 -3.41
N THR A 26 0.06 -3.33 -3.89
CA THR A 26 -1.40 -3.08 -3.98
C THR A 26 -2.10 -3.23 -2.62
N LYS A 27 -1.35 -3.15 -1.51
CA LYS A 27 -1.83 -3.38 -0.16
C LYS A 27 -1.53 -2.19 0.72
N CYS A 28 -2.44 -1.88 1.64
CA CYS A 28 -2.20 -0.88 2.67
C CYS A 28 -1.03 -1.31 3.55
N THR A 29 -0.14 -0.37 3.87
CA THR A 29 0.93 -0.57 4.84
C THR A 29 0.42 -0.13 6.21
N VAL A 30 0.59 -0.98 7.21
CA VAL A 30 0.16 -0.67 8.59
C VAL A 30 1.39 -0.58 9.46
N SER A 31 1.57 0.56 10.13
CA SER A 31 2.71 0.84 11.00
C SER A 31 2.25 1.70 12.17
N HIS A 32 2.54 1.29 13.42
CA HIS A 32 2.18 2.04 14.63
C HIS A 32 0.73 2.55 14.63
N GLU A 33 -0.24 1.69 14.31
CA GLU A 33 -1.68 2.03 14.28
C GLU A 33 -2.07 3.00 13.15
N VAL A 34 -1.16 3.28 12.22
CA VAL A 34 -1.40 4.06 11.01
C VAL A 34 -1.50 3.13 9.82
N ALA A 35 -2.65 3.11 9.15
CA ALA A 35 -2.83 2.44 7.87
C ALA A 35 -2.66 3.44 6.71
N ASP A 36 -1.58 3.29 5.95
CA ASP A 36 -1.35 4.04 4.72
C ASP A 36 -1.79 3.22 3.51
N CYS A 37 -2.89 3.67 2.90
CA CYS A 37 -3.47 3.14 1.68
C CYS A 37 -3.40 4.16 0.53
N SER A 38 -2.48 5.13 0.61
CA SER A 38 -2.39 6.19 -0.39
C SER A 38 -1.87 5.67 -1.74
N HIS A 39 -2.29 6.32 -2.84
CA HIS A 39 -1.85 6.00 -4.21
C HIS A 39 -2.14 4.57 -4.69
N LEU A 40 -3.06 3.86 -4.03
CA LEU A 40 -3.42 2.48 -4.37
C LEU A 40 -4.51 2.39 -5.44
N LYS A 41 -4.97 3.52 -6.00
CA LYS A 41 -6.07 3.59 -6.98
C LYS A 41 -7.35 2.91 -6.47
N LEU A 42 -7.58 2.95 -5.16
CA LEU A 42 -8.74 2.33 -4.52
C LEU A 42 -10.03 3.01 -5.00
N THR A 43 -11.01 2.20 -5.38
CA THR A 43 -12.37 2.66 -5.72
C THR A 43 -13.33 2.52 -4.55
N GLN A 44 -12.96 1.72 -3.53
CA GLN A 44 -13.68 1.47 -2.29
C GLN A 44 -12.71 1.38 -1.11
N VAL A 45 -13.20 1.61 0.11
CA VAL A 45 -12.40 1.41 1.32
C VAL A 45 -12.18 -0.11 1.51
N PRO A 46 -10.94 -0.58 1.77
CA PRO A 46 -10.68 -2.00 1.96
C PRO A 46 -11.23 -2.50 3.30
N ASP A 47 -11.87 -3.67 3.28
CA ASP A 47 -12.43 -4.31 4.49
C ASP A 47 -11.36 -5.04 5.32
N ASP A 48 -10.19 -5.31 4.73
CA ASP A 48 -9.05 -6.00 5.36
C ASP A 48 -8.18 -5.09 6.24
N LEU A 49 -8.75 -4.01 6.79
CA LEU A 49 -8.05 -3.10 7.69
C LEU A 49 -8.08 -3.67 9.13
N PRO A 50 -6.94 -3.66 9.85
CA PRO A 50 -6.93 -4.08 11.24
C PRO A 50 -7.68 -3.08 12.12
N THR A 51 -8.41 -3.57 13.12
CA THR A 51 -9.27 -2.75 13.99
C THR A 51 -8.51 -1.93 15.05
N ASN A 52 -7.18 -2.07 15.10
CA ASN A 52 -6.34 -1.35 16.06
C ASN A 52 -5.72 -0.07 15.46
N ILE A 53 -6.18 0.38 14.30
CA ILE A 53 -5.66 1.59 13.65
C ILE A 53 -6.38 2.83 14.17
N THR A 54 -5.62 3.87 14.44
CA THR A 54 -6.13 5.18 14.86
C THR A 54 -6.13 6.18 13.70
N VAL A 55 -5.33 5.90 12.66
CA VAL A 55 -5.19 6.77 11.49
C VAL A 55 -5.30 5.95 10.21
N LEU A 56 -6.17 6.37 9.29
CA LEU A 56 -6.34 5.78 7.97
C LEU A 56 -6.09 6.83 6.87
N ASN A 57 -5.04 6.63 6.07
CA ASN A 57 -4.69 7.50 4.95
C ASN A 57 -5.17 6.89 3.63
N LEU A 58 -6.18 7.50 3.02
CA LEU A 58 -6.74 7.11 1.71
C LEU A 58 -6.43 8.15 0.62
N THR A 59 -5.42 9.02 0.79
CA THR A 59 -5.11 10.09 -0.17
C THR A 59 -4.71 9.55 -1.55
N HIS A 60 -4.96 10.33 -2.59
CA HIS A 60 -4.63 9.97 -3.99
C HIS A 60 -5.24 8.63 -4.45
N ASN A 61 -6.46 8.34 -3.99
CA ASN A 61 -7.28 7.23 -4.48
C ASN A 61 -8.43 7.71 -5.37
N GLN A 62 -9.20 6.78 -5.91
CA GLN A 62 -10.32 7.01 -6.84
C GLN A 62 -11.67 6.80 -6.15
N LEU A 63 -11.71 7.04 -4.84
CA LEU A 63 -12.89 6.88 -4.00
C LEU A 63 -13.94 7.92 -4.40
N ARG A 64 -15.10 7.44 -4.85
CA ARG A 64 -16.24 8.31 -5.21
C ARG A 64 -17.19 8.55 -4.04
N ARG A 65 -17.19 7.62 -3.08
CA ARG A 65 -18.08 7.63 -1.91
C ARG A 65 -17.32 7.06 -0.72
N LEU A 66 -17.61 7.59 0.46
CA LEU A 66 -17.13 7.12 1.75
C LEU A 66 -18.35 6.74 2.59
N PRO A 67 -18.88 5.52 2.45
CA PRO A 67 -19.99 5.05 3.27
C PRO A 67 -19.56 5.01 4.74
N ALA A 68 -20.39 5.54 5.64
CA ALA A 68 -20.14 5.48 7.09
C ALA A 68 -20.01 4.03 7.59
N ALA A 69 -20.70 3.08 6.94
CA ALA A 69 -20.61 1.65 7.23
C ALA A 69 -19.19 1.07 7.10
N ASN A 70 -18.30 1.70 6.32
CA ASN A 70 -16.92 1.24 6.19
C ASN A 70 -16.07 1.63 7.42
N PHE A 71 -16.58 2.55 8.26
CA PHE A 71 -15.90 3.04 9.46
C PHE A 71 -16.51 2.50 10.76
N THR A 72 -17.62 1.73 10.71
CA THR A 72 -18.26 1.19 11.92
C THR A 72 -17.48 0.06 12.58
N ARG A 73 -16.43 -0.45 11.93
CA ARG A 73 -15.60 -1.58 12.40
C ARG A 73 -14.26 -1.14 13.01
N ILE A 74 -13.95 0.15 12.95
CA ILE A 74 -12.69 0.74 13.44
C ILE A 74 -12.92 1.34 14.83
#